data_AF-G6FPR3-F1
#
_entry.id   AF-G6FPR3-F1
#
_cell.length_a   1.000
_cell.length_b   1.000
_cell.length_c   1.000
_cell.angle_alpha   90.00
_cell.angle_beta   90.00
_cell.angle_gamma   90.00
#
_symmetry.space_group_name_H-M   'P 1'
#
loop_
_entity.id
_entity.type
_entity.pdbx_description
1 polymer ?
#
loop_
_entity_poly.entity_id
_entity_poly.type
_entity_poly.pdbx_seq_one_letter_code
_entity_poly.pdbx_strand_id
1 'polypeptide(L)'
;MPAIKSFDHTTEALFDILRSMKDGKTQLPDFQRPWVWDDEQIRSILASISLSYPVGVVMMLETGNPDVRFEARPIERYSKSEIRRIQRLG
;
A
#
# COMPACT_ATOMS: atom_id res chain seq x y z
N MET A 1 -16.60 18.21 -13.04
CA MET A 1 -16.52 18.76 -11.67
C MET A 1 -15.10 18.52 -11.17
N PRO A 2 -14.39 19.50 -10.60
CA PRO A 2 -13.06 19.23 -10.04
C PRO A 2 -13.25 18.33 -8.81
N ALA A 3 -12.60 17.17 -8.80
CA ALA A 3 -12.58 16.28 -7.64
C ALA A 3 -11.89 17.04 -6.49
N ILE A 4 -12.66 17.42 -5.48
CA ILE A 4 -12.11 17.88 -4.21
C ILE A 4 -11.33 16.69 -3.64
N LYS A 5 -10.00 16.75 -3.68
CA LYS A 5 -9.16 15.76 -3.00
C LYS A 5 -9.17 16.11 -1.52
N SER A 6 -10.10 15.54 -0.76
CA SER A 6 -10.10 15.63 0.69
C SER A 6 -8.96 14.78 1.25
N PHE A 7 -8.12 15.37 2.09
CA PHE A 7 -7.14 14.66 2.90
C PHE A 7 -7.82 14.30 4.23
N ASP A 8 -7.97 13.00 4.50
CA ASP A 8 -8.59 12.49 5.72
C ASP A 8 -7.55 11.70 6.54
N HIS A 9 -7.58 11.84 7.86
CA HIS A 9 -6.72 11.13 8.80
C HIS A 9 -7.49 9.95 9.38
N THR A 10 -7.70 8.91 8.58
CA THR A 10 -8.33 7.67 9.04
C THR A 10 -7.30 6.75 9.70
N THR A 11 -7.70 6.07 10.78
CA THR A 11 -6.90 5.00 11.38
C THR A 11 -7.41 3.67 10.83
N GLU A 12 -6.80 3.17 9.76
CA GLU A 12 -7.06 1.83 9.25
C GLU A 12 -6.16 0.82 9.97
N ALA A 13 -6.69 -0.36 10.28
CA ALA A 13 -5.90 -1.41 10.91
C ALA A 13 -4.79 -1.85 9.93
N LEU A 14 -3.54 -1.92 10.42
CA LEU A 14 -2.39 -2.36 9.60
C LEU A 14 -2.66 -3.69 8.88
N PHE A 15 -3.39 -4.60 9.55
CA PHE A 15 -3.77 -5.88 8.97
C PHE A 15 -4.65 -5.75 7.72
N ASP A 16 -5.60 -4.82 7.71
CA ASP A 16 -6.49 -4.58 6.57
C ASP A 16 -5.75 -3.92 5.41
N ILE A 17 -4.82 -3.01 5.71
CA ILE A 17 -3.89 -2.44 4.73
C ILE A 17 -3.07 -3.56 4.08
N LEU A 18 -2.45 -4.44 4.88
CA LEU A 18 -1.64 -5.55 4.36
C LEU A 18 -2.47 -6.55 3.55
N ARG A 19 -3.74 -6.77 3.92
CA ARG A 19 -4.68 -7.60 3.15
C ARG A 19 -5.03 -6.94 1.81
N SER A 20 -5.35 -5.65 1.79
CA SER A 20 -5.68 -4.94 0.56
C SER A 20 -4.51 -4.90 -0.43
N MET A 21 -3.27 -4.84 0.08
CA MET A 21 -2.05 -5.01 -0.70
C MET A 21 -1.95 -6.40 -1.34
N LYS A 22 -2.22 -7.45 -0.56
CA LYS A 22 -2.23 -8.85 -1.03
C LYS A 22 -3.28 -9.08 -2.12
N ASP A 23 -4.46 -8.49 -1.97
CA ASP A 23 -5.56 -8.62 -2.92
C ASP A 23 -5.38 -7.72 -4.17
N GLY A 24 -4.33 -6.87 -4.16
CA GLY A 24 -4.00 -5.96 -5.24
C GLY A 24 -4.91 -4.73 -5.33
N LYS A 25 -5.67 -4.42 -4.28
CA LYS A 25 -6.45 -3.17 -4.17
C LYS A 25 -5.53 -1.99 -3.88
N THR A 26 -4.57 -2.18 -2.99
CA THR A 26 -3.51 -1.22 -2.68
C THR A 26 -2.25 -1.60 -3.44
N GLN A 27 -1.73 -0.68 -4.23
CA GLN A 27 -0.58 -0.93 -5.11
C GLN A 27 0.40 0.24 -5.04
N LEU A 28 1.64 0.00 -5.50
CA LEU A 28 2.63 1.06 -5.63
C LEU A 28 2.44 1.76 -6.97
N PRO A 29 2.57 3.09 -7.05
CA PRO A 29 2.74 3.76 -8.33
C PRO A 29 3.98 3.23 -9.06
N ASP A 30 3.93 3.12 -10.38
CA ASP A 30 5.05 2.63 -11.19
C ASP A 30 6.31 3.50 -11.05
N PHE A 31 6.12 4.80 -10.84
CA PHE A 31 7.19 5.78 -10.58
C PHE A 31 7.78 5.73 -9.16
N GLN A 32 7.24 4.90 -8.25
CA GLN A 32 7.83 4.71 -6.93
C GLN A 32 9.16 3.99 -7.06
N ARG A 33 10.25 4.65 -6.68
CA ARG A 33 11.60 4.05 -6.67
C ARG A 33 11.65 2.89 -5.67
N PRO A 34 12.32 1.78 -6.01
CA PRO A 34 12.58 0.73 -5.03
C PRO A 34 13.42 1.31 -3.90
N TRP A 35 13.07 0.96 -2.67
CA TRP A 35 13.82 1.33 -1.48
C TRP A 35 14.43 0.09 -0.87
N VAL A 36 15.74 0.11 -0.64
CA VAL A 36 16.43 -0.98 0.03
C VAL A 36 16.52 -0.65 1.50
N TRP A 37 15.76 -1.39 2.32
CA TRP A 37 15.87 -1.33 3.76
C TRP A 37 17.12 -2.07 4.22
N ASP A 38 17.81 -1.53 5.22
CA ASP A 38 18.84 -2.29 5.94
C ASP A 38 18.22 -3.09 7.10
N ASP A 39 18.94 -4.11 7.58
CA ASP A 39 18.47 -5.01 8.62
C ASP A 39 18.21 -4.33 9.97
N GLU A 40 18.85 -3.19 10.25
CA GLU A 40 18.64 -2.42 11.47
C GLU A 40 17.31 -1.66 11.41
N GLN A 41 17.03 -1.01 10.28
CA GLN A 41 15.77 -0.33 10.03
C GLN A 41 14.59 -1.30 10.11
N ILE A 42 14.71 -2.51 9.54
CA ILE A 42 13.67 -3.54 9.60
C ILE A 42 13.41 -3.94 11.06
N ARG A 43 14.46 -4.24 11.84
CA ARG A 43 14.33 -4.64 13.25
C ARG A 43 13.70 -3.54 14.10
N SER A 44 14.10 -2.29 13.89
CA SER A 44 13.57 -1.13 14.63
C SER A 44 12.07 -0.92 14.39
N ILE A 45 11.61 -1.04 13.13
CA ILE A 45 10.19 -0.94 12.80
C ILE A 45 9.40 -2.09 13.44
N LEU A 46 9.89 -3.33 13.34
CA LEU A 46 9.22 -4.49 13.94
C LEU A 46 9.09 -4.38 15.47
N ALA A 47 10.14 -3.90 16.14
CA ALA A 47 10.11 -3.65 17.58
C ALA A 47 9.07 -2.58 17.95
N SER A 48 9.05 -1.46 17.20
CA SER A 48 8.08 -0.37 17.42
C SER A 48 6.64 -0.83 17.24
N ILE A 49 6.36 -1.62 16.19
CA ILE A 49 5.04 -2.22 15.95
C ILE A 49 4.66 -3.16 17.10
N SER A 50 5.58 -4.01 17.54
CA SER A 50 5.34 -4.98 18.63
C SER A 50 5.01 -4.30 19.95
N LEU A 51 5.57 -3.11 20.19
CA LEU A 51 5.32 -2.28 21.37
C LEU A 51 4.17 -1.28 21.17
N SER A 52 3.49 -1.31 20.01
CA SER A 52 2.43 -0.35 19.65
C SER A 52 2.87 1.12 19.71
N TYR A 53 4.14 1.39 19.45
CA TYR A 53 4.65 2.75 19.33
C TYR A 53 4.24 3.37 17.98
N PRO A 54 3.93 4.68 17.92
CA PRO A 54 3.73 5.36 16.65
C PRO A 54 5.00 5.32 15.80
N VAL A 55 4.93 4.69 14.62
CA VAL A 55 6.12 4.45 13.77
C VAL A 55 6.19 5.40 12.57
N GLY A 56 5.07 6.00 12.17
CA GLY A 56 5.01 6.92 11.03
C GLY A 56 3.63 7.07 10.42
N VAL A 57 3.61 7.57 9.18
CA VAL A 57 2.40 7.78 8.38
C VAL A 57 2.60 7.19 6.98
N VAL A 58 1.51 6.72 6.37
CA VAL A 58 1.47 6.34 4.96
C VAL A 58 0.51 7.26 4.21
N MET A 59 0.88 7.67 3.00
CA MET A 59 0.03 8.47 2.15
C MET A 59 -0.59 7.58 1.08
N MET A 60 -1.91 7.63 0.94
CA MET A 60 -2.66 6.89 -0.06
C MET A 60 -3.37 7.85 -1.01
N LEU A 61 -3.56 7.42 -2.25
CA LEU A 61 -4.37 8.11 -3.25
C LEU A 61 -5.46 7.16 -3.69
N GLU A 62 -6.72 7.51 -3.40
CA GLU A 62 -7.85 6.80 -3.96
C GLU A 62 -7.92 7.05 -5.48
N THR A 63 -7.98 5.96 -6.24
CA THR A 63 -8.06 5.99 -7.71
C THR A 63 -9.45 5.53 -8.16
N GLY A 64 -9.85 5.87 -9.39
CA GLY A 64 -11.21 5.58 -9.88
C GLY A 64 -11.77 6.61 -10.85
N ASN A 65 -11.04 7.72 -11.09
CA ASN A 65 -11.35 8.64 -12.17
C ASN A 65 -11.12 7.94 -13.53
N PRO A 66 -12.16 7.80 -14.39
CA PRO A 66 -12.01 7.20 -15.72
C PRO A 66 -11.01 7.95 -16.61
N ASP A 67 -10.85 9.24 -16.40
CA ASP A 67 -10.02 10.13 -17.24
C ASP A 67 -8.54 10.12 -16.84
N VAL A 68 -8.22 9.63 -15.64
CA VAL A 68 -6.85 9.64 -15.10
C VAL A 68 -6.52 8.28 -14.51
N ARG A 69 -5.69 7.52 -15.23
CA ARG A 69 -5.14 6.24 -14.79
C ARG A 69 -3.64 6.36 -14.58
N PHE A 70 -3.21 6.16 -13.34
CA PHE A 70 -1.79 5.96 -13.03
C PHE A 70 -1.43 4.50 -13.28
N GLU A 71 -0.27 4.27 -13.89
CA GLU A 71 0.30 2.93 -13.96
C GLU A 71 0.67 2.48 -12.54
N ALA A 72 0.22 1.29 -12.18
CA ALA A 72 0.42 0.72 -10.87
C ALA A 72 1.18 -0.60 -11.00
N ARG A 73 2.05 -0.86 -10.03
CA ARG A 73 2.78 -2.11 -9.90
C ARG A 73 2.44 -2.79 -8.58
N PRO A 74 2.39 -4.13 -8.57
CA PRO A 74 2.35 -4.88 -7.34
C PRO A 74 3.47 -4.47 -6.38
N ILE A 75 3.19 -4.56 -5.07
CA ILE A 75 4.25 -4.52 -4.06
C ILE A 75 5.19 -5.70 -4.31
N GLU A 76 6.49 -5.49 -4.09
CA GLU A 76 7.59 -6.36 -4.54
C GLU A 76 7.45 -7.84 -4.16
N ARG A 77 6.71 -8.15 -3.10
CA ARG A 77 6.44 -9.52 -2.67
C ARG A 77 5.36 -10.25 -3.48
N TYR A 78 4.60 -9.54 -4.33
CA TYR A 78 3.50 -10.11 -5.10
C TYR A 78 3.77 -10.00 -6.60
N SER A 79 3.66 -11.11 -7.32
CA SER A 79 3.66 -11.13 -8.78
C SER A 79 2.29 -10.71 -9.35
N LYS A 80 2.30 -10.11 -10.54
CA LYS A 80 1.06 -9.89 -11.32
C LYS A 80 0.27 -11.19 -11.55
N SER A 81 0.94 -12.34 -11.65
CA SER A 81 0.25 -13.64 -11.78
C SER A 81 -0.44 -14.08 -10.49
N GLU A 82 0.16 -13.79 -9.33
CA GLU A 82 -0.38 -14.15 -8.02
C GLU A 82 -1.61 -13.30 -7.68
N ILE A 83 -1.54 -11.99 -7.90
CA ILE A 83 -2.67 -11.07 -7.70
C ILE A 83 -3.84 -11.48 -8.60
N ARG A 84 -3.60 -11.76 -9.89
CA ARG A 84 -4.65 -12.24 -10.81
C ARG A 84 -5.28 -13.56 -10.36
N ARG A 85 -4.51 -14.44 -9.71
CA ARG A 85 -5.05 -15.70 -9.18
C ARG A 85 -5.95 -15.43 -7.98
N ILE A 86 -5.52 -14.58 -7.06
CA ILE A 86 -6.29 -14.19 -5.86
C ILE A 86 -7.62 -13.53 -6.28
N GLN A 87 -7.59 -12.62 -7.25
CA GLN A 87 -8.77 -11.91 -7.74
C GLN A 87 -9.79 -12.79 -8.50
N ARG A 88 -9.40 -13.99 -8.93
CA ARG A 88 -10.31 -14.95 -9.60
C ARG A 88 -10.94 -15.96 -8.65
N LEU A 89 -10.46 -16.04 -7.41
CA LEU A 89 -10.91 -17.00 -6.40
C LEU A 89 -11.91 -16.42 -5.40
N GLY A 90 -12.20 -15.12 -5.48
CA GLY A 90 -13.28 -14.44 -4.75
C GLY A 90 -14.38 -14.01 -5.70
#